data_AF-A0A951XA80-F1
#
_entry.id   AF-A0A951XA80-F1
#
_cell.length_a   1.000
_cell.length_b   1.000
_cell.length_c   1.000
_cell.angle_alpha   90.00
_cell.angle_beta   90.00
_cell.angle_gamma   90.00
#
_symmetry.space_group_name_H-M   'P 1'
#
loop_
_entity.id
_entity.type
_entity.pdbx_description
1 polymer ?
#
loop_
_entity_poly.entity_id
_entity_poly.type
_entity_poly.pdbx_seq_one_letter_code
_entity_poly.pdbx_strand_id
1 'polypeptide(L)'
;MIQRMQSLWLLLAGLCSFLTLRLPVYNGNKLVNGISEYNQLNAASNLFLLVLAVATGIVTWIAIFLYKNRSMQQKLCFLSLLLFIISGLLYYSRINSFVEGSFTLWSVLYFLIPVAIILAIRGIYRDQKLIKSVDRLR
;
A
#
# COMPACT_ATOMS: atom_id res chain seq x y z
N MET A 1 19.35 6.73 13.81
CA MET A 1 18.12 6.67 14.63
C MET A 1 16.95 6.21 13.76
N ILE A 2 16.81 4.90 13.58
CA ILE A 2 15.70 4.23 12.85
C ILE A 2 14.39 4.23 13.66
N GLN A 3 14.46 4.68 14.92
CA GLN A 3 13.42 4.62 15.93
C GLN A 3 12.45 5.82 15.86
N ARG A 4 11.97 6.17 14.66
CA ARG A 4 10.91 7.16 14.49
C ARG A 4 9.62 6.45 14.14
N MET A 5 8.49 6.97 14.64
CA MET A 5 7.17 6.36 14.41
C MET A 5 6.83 6.25 12.91
N GLN A 6 7.40 7.11 12.05
CA GLN A 6 7.25 7.08 10.60
C GLN A 6 7.78 5.79 9.94
N SER A 7 8.92 5.25 10.39
CA SER A 7 9.48 4.02 9.83
C SER A 7 8.64 2.80 10.20
N LEU A 8 7.98 2.80 11.36
CA LEU A 8 7.01 1.78 11.74
C LEU A 8 5.79 1.78 10.82
N TRP A 9 5.26 2.97 10.49
CA TRP A 9 4.15 3.08 9.54
C TRP A 9 4.52 2.62 8.14
N LEU A 10 5.72 2.96 7.65
CA LEU A 10 6.21 2.48 6.36
C LEU A 10 6.44 0.97 6.34
N LEU A 11 6.98 0.41 7.43
CA LEU A 11 7.17 -1.03 7.59
C LEU A 11 5.82 -1.75 7.57
N LEU A 12 4.85 -1.25 8.31
CA LEU A 12 3.50 -1.81 8.35
C LEU A 12 2.82 -1.72 6.98
N ALA A 13 2.96 -0.61 6.26
CA ALA A 13 2.46 -0.48 4.89
C ALA A 13 3.09 -1.51 3.95
N GLY A 14 4.41 -1.69 4.02
CA GLY A 14 5.14 -2.67 3.22
C GLY A 14 4.73 -4.11 3.54
N LEU A 15 4.62 -4.47 4.82
CA LEU A 15 4.15 -5.79 5.24
C LEU A 15 2.73 -6.06 4.74
N CYS A 16 1.81 -5.12 4.90
CA CYS A 16 0.44 -5.29 4.42
C CYS A 16 0.39 -5.44 2.90
N SER A 17 1.23 -4.69 2.16
CA SER A 17 1.36 -4.83 0.71
C SER A 17 1.91 -6.19 0.28
N PHE A 18 2.80 -6.81 1.05
CA PHE A 18 3.27 -8.18 0.76
C PHE A 18 2.24 -9.24 1.16
N LEU A 19 1.51 -9.02 2.25
CA LEU A 19 0.49 -9.96 2.71
C LEU A 19 -0.68 -10.08 1.72
N THR A 20 -1.05 -9.01 1.02
CA THR A 20 -2.09 -9.04 -0.03
C THR A 20 -1.72 -9.88 -1.26
N LEU A 21 -0.44 -10.28 -1.43
CA LEU A 21 -0.01 -11.22 -2.47
C LEU A 21 -0.55 -12.63 -2.23
N ARG A 22 -0.61 -13.05 -0.96
CA ARG A 22 -1.07 -14.38 -0.57
C ARG A 22 -2.53 -14.38 -0.11
N LEU A 23 -2.94 -13.31 0.56
CA LEU A 23 -4.26 -13.22 1.17
C LEU A 23 -5.27 -12.62 0.19
N PRO A 24 -6.43 -13.27 -0.03
CA PRO A 24 -7.43 -12.78 -0.96
C PRO A 24 -8.18 -11.58 -0.38
N VAL A 25 -8.22 -10.49 -1.15
CA VAL A 25 -8.92 -9.25 -0.79
C VAL A 25 -10.42 -9.37 -1.06
N TYR A 26 -10.79 -10.10 -2.11
CA TYR A 26 -12.18 -10.30 -2.52
C TYR A 26 -12.37 -11.74 -2.99
N ASN A 27 -13.49 -12.35 -2.62
CA ASN A 27 -13.84 -13.69 -3.07
C ASN A 27 -15.21 -13.64 -3.74
N GLY A 28 -15.36 -14.33 -4.85
CA GLY A 28 -16.62 -14.33 -5.57
C GLY A 28 -16.68 -15.33 -6.70
N ASN A 29 -17.88 -15.46 -7.24
CA ASN A 29 -18.14 -16.26 -8.42
C ASN A 29 -17.92 -15.42 -9.67
N LYS A 30 -17.16 -15.98 -10.60
CA LYS A 30 -16.93 -15.41 -11.92
C LYS A 30 -17.47 -16.38 -12.96
N LEU A 31 -18.19 -15.86 -13.95
CA LEU A 31 -18.58 -16.65 -15.11
C LEU A 31 -17.35 -16.86 -16.00
N VAL A 32 -16.92 -18.11 -16.13
CA VAL A 32 -15.90 -18.55 -17.07
C VAL A 32 -16.57 -19.54 -18.00
N ASN A 33 -16.66 -19.21 -19.30
CA ASN A 33 -17.31 -20.03 -20.31
C ASN A 33 -18.76 -20.45 -19.98
N GLY A 34 -19.52 -19.57 -19.31
CA GLY A 34 -20.91 -19.82 -18.92
C GLY A 34 -21.10 -20.63 -17.64
N ILE A 35 -20.01 -21.06 -17.00
CA ILE A 35 -20.03 -21.78 -15.72
C ILE A 35 -19.59 -20.82 -14.61
N SER A 36 -20.32 -20.84 -13.50
CA SER A 36 -19.98 -20.09 -12.30
C SER A 36 -18.82 -20.78 -11.57
N GLU A 37 -17.64 -20.18 -11.60
CA GLU A 37 -16.47 -20.68 -10.87
C GLU A 37 -16.13 -19.76 -9.70
N TYR A 38 -15.93 -20.36 -8.53
CA TYR A 38 -15.45 -19.65 -7.35
C TYR A 38 -14.00 -19.24 -7.55
N ASN A 39 -13.74 -17.94 -7.49
CA ASN A 39 -12.43 -17.37 -7.73
C ASN A 39 -12.03 -16.40 -6.61
N GLN A 40 -10.76 -16.46 -6.24
CA GLN A 40 -10.18 -15.65 -5.17
C GLN A 40 -9.33 -14.55 -5.79
N LEU A 41 -9.68 -13.31 -5.47
CA LEU A 41 -8.96 -12.13 -5.93
C LEU A 41 -7.89 -11.74 -4.91
N ASN A 42 -6.66 -12.21 -5.14
CA ASN A 42 -5.46 -11.73 -4.48
C ASN A 42 -4.63 -10.86 -5.43
N ALA A 43 -3.60 -10.18 -4.90
CA ALA A 43 -2.72 -9.38 -5.77
C ALA A 43 -1.90 -10.25 -6.74
N ALA A 44 -1.72 -11.55 -6.45
CA ALA A 44 -1.04 -12.47 -7.35
C ALA A 44 -1.89 -12.97 -8.54
N SER A 45 -3.20 -12.71 -8.52
CA SER A 45 -4.13 -13.19 -9.57
C SER A 45 -3.92 -12.52 -10.92
N ASN A 46 -3.22 -11.38 -10.95
CA ASN A 46 -2.93 -10.64 -12.16
C ASN A 46 -1.50 -10.10 -12.11
N LEU A 47 -0.74 -10.24 -13.20
CA LEU A 47 0.64 -9.76 -13.27
C LEU A 47 0.76 -8.26 -12.97
N PHE A 48 -0.18 -7.43 -13.42
CA PHE A 48 -0.18 -5.99 -13.13
C PHE A 48 -0.43 -5.70 -11.65
N LEU A 49 -1.39 -6.40 -11.02
CA LEU A 49 -1.65 -6.26 -9.58
C LEU A 49 -0.45 -6.74 -8.75
N LEU A 50 0.21 -7.82 -9.17
CA LEU A 50 1.39 -8.37 -8.51
C LEU A 50 2.53 -7.36 -8.58
N VAL A 51 2.83 -6.83 -9.76
CA VAL A 51 3.89 -5.83 -9.94
C VAL A 51 3.60 -4.58 -9.12
N LEU A 52 2.36 -4.10 -9.07
CA LEU A 52 1.99 -2.94 -8.26
C LEU A 52 2.12 -3.19 -6.76
N ALA A 53 1.66 -4.34 -6.27
CA ALA A 53 1.78 -4.70 -4.85
C ALA A 53 3.24 -4.87 -4.43
N VAL A 54 4.06 -5.52 -5.26
CA VAL A 54 5.51 -5.67 -5.02
C VAL A 54 6.21 -4.32 -5.10
N ALA A 55 5.91 -3.50 -6.10
CA ALA A 55 6.49 -2.16 -6.23
C ALA A 55 6.16 -1.29 -5.02
N THR A 56 4.91 -1.30 -4.56
CA THR A 56 4.48 -0.54 -3.37
C THR A 56 5.21 -1.03 -2.11
N GLY A 57 5.34 -2.35 -1.94
CA GLY A 57 6.10 -2.95 -0.85
C GLY A 57 7.59 -2.58 -0.86
N ILE A 58 8.24 -2.63 -2.04
CA ILE A 58 9.65 -2.27 -2.21
C ILE A 58 9.88 -0.78 -1.97
N VAL A 59 9.04 0.09 -2.53
CA VAL A 59 9.18 1.54 -2.38
C VAL A 59 9.03 1.96 -0.91
N THR A 60 8.05 1.39 -0.20
CA THR A 60 7.87 1.66 1.24
C THR A 60 9.05 1.14 2.06
N TRP A 61 9.63 -0.02 1.71
CA TRP A 61 10.84 -0.54 2.33
C TRP A 61 12.07 0.34 2.09
N ILE A 62 12.32 0.76 0.84
CA ILE A 62 13.42 1.67 0.48
C ILE A 62 13.25 3.00 1.23
N ALA A 63 12.02 3.49 1.36
CA ALA A 63 11.73 4.72 2.09
C ALA A 63 12.14 4.63 3.58
N ILE A 64 12.19 3.45 4.21
CA ILE A 64 12.68 3.29 5.58
C ILE A 64 14.18 3.62 5.68
N PHE A 65 14.98 3.14 4.73
CA PHE A 65 16.43 3.37 4.71
C PHE A 65 16.81 4.81 4.32
N LEU A 66 15.92 5.53 3.64
CA LEU A 66 16.11 6.93 3.27
C LEU A 66 15.87 7.94 4.41
N TYR A 67 15.98 7.52 5.67
CA TYR A 67 15.76 8.36 6.86
C TYR A 67 16.65 9.62 6.93
N LYS A 68 17.80 9.61 6.24
CA LYS A 68 18.69 10.79 6.13
C LYS A 68 18.09 11.87 5.22
N ASN A 69 17.44 11.46 4.12
CA ASN A 69 16.92 12.35 3.09
C ASN A 69 15.39 12.48 3.19
N ARG A 70 14.92 13.27 4.15
CA ARG A 70 13.49 13.43 4.47
C ARG A 70 12.64 13.89 3.29
N SER A 71 13.17 14.77 2.44
CA SER A 71 12.49 15.24 1.24
C SER A 71 12.25 14.11 0.24
N MET A 72 13.23 13.22 0.07
CA MET A 72 13.11 12.07 -0.83
C MET A 72 12.24 10.98 -0.20
N GLN A 73 12.34 10.74 1.11
CA GLN A 73 11.47 9.84 1.85
C GLN A 73 9.99 10.22 1.67
N GLN A 74 9.67 11.51 1.77
CA GLN A 74 8.31 12.01 1.56
C GLN A 74 7.83 11.80 0.11
N LYS A 75 8.69 12.06 -0.90
CA LYS A 75 8.38 11.79 -2.31
C LYS A 75 8.08 10.31 -2.55
N LEU A 76 8.85 9.40 -1.95
CA LEU A 76 8.60 7.96 -2.05
C LEU A 76 7.29 7.54 -1.38
N CYS A 77 6.90 8.18 -0.28
CA CYS A 77 5.59 7.94 0.34
C CYS A 77 4.45 8.36 -0.60
N PHE A 78 4.54 9.53 -1.23
CA PHE A 78 3.57 9.97 -2.24
C PHE A 78 3.53 9.03 -3.46
N LEU A 79 4.70 8.57 -3.92
CA LEU A 79 4.79 7.57 -4.99
C LEU A 79 4.10 6.27 -4.58
N SER A 80 4.31 5.79 -3.36
CA SER A 80 3.64 4.58 -2.83
C SER A 80 2.12 4.76 -2.78
N LEU A 81 1.65 5.94 -2.40
CA LEU A 81 0.22 6.25 -2.36
C LEU A 81 -0.38 6.29 -3.78
N LEU A 82 0.35 6.83 -4.75
CA LEU A 82 -0.04 6.82 -6.16
C LEU A 82 -0.12 5.39 -6.71
N LEU A 83 0.88 4.54 -6.43
CA LEU A 83 0.87 3.12 -6.81
C LEU A 83 -0.32 2.38 -6.19
N PHE A 84 -0.65 2.67 -4.93
CA PHE A 84 -1.83 2.10 -4.27
C PHE A 84 -3.13 2.51 -4.95
N ILE A 85 -3.28 3.79 -5.35
CA ILE A 85 -4.48 4.26 -6.07
C ILE A 85 -4.64 3.52 -7.41
N ILE A 86 -3.54 3.37 -8.17
CA ILE A 86 -3.56 2.62 -9.44
C ILE A 86 -3.96 1.15 -9.19
N SER A 87 -3.42 0.52 -8.15
CA SER A 87 -3.81 -0.83 -7.74
C SER A 87 -5.31 -0.89 -7.42
N GLY A 88 -5.85 0.09 -6.70
CA GLY A 88 -7.27 0.19 -6.37
C GLY A 88 -8.18 0.26 -7.59
N LEU A 89 -7.79 1.02 -8.62
CA LEU A 89 -8.54 1.08 -9.88
C LEU A 89 -8.58 -0.27 -10.60
N LEU A 90 -7.46 -1.01 -10.60
CA LEU A 90 -7.41 -2.35 -11.17
C LEU A 90 -8.24 -3.35 -10.36
N TYR A 91 -8.19 -3.27 -9.03
CA TYR A 91 -9.05 -4.06 -8.14
C TYR A 91 -10.53 -3.79 -8.44
N TYR A 92 -10.93 -2.53 -8.57
CA TYR A 92 -12.29 -2.15 -8.91
C TYR A 92 -12.75 -2.72 -10.26
N SER A 93 -11.93 -2.56 -11.31
CA SER A 93 -12.20 -3.15 -12.63
C SER A 93 -12.38 -4.67 -12.56
N ARG A 94 -11.56 -5.34 -11.75
CA ARG A 94 -11.59 -6.79 -11.62
C ARG A 94 -12.79 -7.28 -10.81
N ILE A 95 -13.18 -6.56 -9.75
CA ILE A 95 -14.38 -6.82 -8.93
C ILE A 95 -15.65 -6.67 -9.78
N ASN A 96 -15.75 -5.63 -10.62
CA ASN A 96 -16.88 -5.45 -11.53
C ASN A 96 -17.07 -6.59 -12.54
N SER A 97 -16.06 -7.43 -12.72
CA SER A 97 -16.14 -8.61 -13.57
C SER A 97 -16.63 -9.87 -12.84
N PHE A 98 -16.88 -9.80 -11.52
CA PHE A 98 -17.51 -10.87 -10.76
C PHE A 98 -19.03 -10.66 -10.77
N VAL A 99 -19.78 -11.77 -10.76
CA VAL A 99 -21.24 -11.71 -10.74
C VAL A 99 -21.73 -11.57 -9.31
N GLU A 100 -21.12 -12.32 -8.40
CA GLU A 100 -21.40 -12.27 -6.97
C GLU A 100 -20.09 -12.38 -6.21
N GLY A 101 -19.98 -11.68 -5.08
CA GLY A 101 -18.82 -11.80 -4.22
C GLY A 101 -18.86 -10.86 -3.04
N SER A 102 -17.94 -11.06 -2.12
CA SER A 102 -17.83 -10.31 -0.89
C SER A 102 -16.36 -10.03 -0.56
N PHE A 103 -16.11 -8.91 0.11
CA PHE A 103 -14.80 -8.63 0.69
C PHE A 103 -14.48 -9.65 1.78
N THR A 104 -13.26 -10.18 1.75
CA THR A 104 -12.78 -11.10 2.78
C THR A 104 -12.35 -10.31 4.02
N LEU A 105 -12.21 -10.99 5.17
CA LEU A 105 -11.62 -10.39 6.38
C LEU A 105 -10.23 -9.77 6.12
N TRP A 106 -9.46 -10.35 5.20
CA TRP A 106 -8.14 -9.87 4.81
C TRP A 106 -8.14 -8.56 4.01
N SER A 107 -9.30 -8.13 3.48
CA SER A 107 -9.44 -6.83 2.82
C SER A 107 -9.06 -5.66 3.74
N VAL A 108 -9.20 -5.83 5.06
CA VAL A 108 -8.75 -4.87 6.06
C VAL A 108 -7.27 -4.52 5.89
N LEU A 109 -6.42 -5.50 5.55
CA LEU A 109 -4.99 -5.27 5.32
C LEU A 109 -4.76 -4.36 4.11
N TYR A 110 -5.57 -4.52 3.05
CA TYR A 110 -5.49 -3.68 1.87
C TYR A 110 -5.88 -2.22 2.20
N PHE A 111 -6.94 -2.02 2.98
CA PHE A 111 -7.37 -0.68 3.42
C PHE A 111 -6.42 -0.05 4.45
N LEU A 112 -5.63 -0.84 5.17
CA LEU A 112 -4.64 -0.37 6.13
C LEU A 112 -3.43 0.31 5.44
N ILE A 113 -3.08 -0.13 4.23
CA ILE A 113 -1.93 0.40 3.45
C ILE A 113 -1.98 1.93 3.29
N PRO A 114 -3.05 2.55 2.74
CA PRO A 114 -3.10 4.00 2.56
C PRO A 114 -3.10 4.74 3.89
N VAL A 115 -3.76 4.21 4.93
CA VAL A 115 -3.78 4.81 6.27
C VAL A 115 -2.37 4.89 6.84
N ALA A 116 -1.61 3.81 6.75
CA ALA A 116 -0.23 3.76 7.20
C ALA A 116 0.67 4.71 6.42
N ILE A 117 0.53 4.78 5.09
CA ILE A 117 1.30 5.72 4.27
C ILE A 117 0.99 7.18 4.65
N ILE A 118 -0.28 7.52 4.86
CA ILE A 118 -0.68 8.88 5.27
C ILE A 118 -0.08 9.24 6.64
N LEU A 119 -0.11 8.31 7.60
CA LEU A 119 0.49 8.52 8.92
C LEU A 119 2.02 8.68 8.82
N ALA A 120 2.68 7.93 7.95
CA ALA A 120 4.10 8.11 7.65
C ALA A 120 4.39 9.51 7.10
N ILE A 121 3.61 9.98 6.12
CA ILE A 121 3.76 11.32 5.52
C ILE A 121 3.61 12.41 6.59
N ARG A 122 2.58 12.31 7.45
CA ARG A 122 2.37 13.27 8.55
C ARG A 122 3.54 13.27 9.53
N GLY A 123 4.09 12.09 9.85
CA GLY A 123 5.29 11.95 10.66
C GLY A 123 6.49 12.67 10.06
N ILE A 124 6.78 12.41 8.79
CA ILE A 124 7.91 13.02 8.05
C ILE A 124 7.78 14.54 7.98
N TYR A 125 6.56 15.05 7.73
CA TYR A 125 6.33 16.49 7.64
C TYR A 125 6.56 17.20 8.98
N ARG A 126 6.05 16.65 10.08
CA ARG A 126 6.28 17.19 11.43
C ARG A 126 7.77 17.23 11.76
N ASP A 127 8.46 16.15 11.41
CA ASP A 127 9.89 16.00 11.61
C ASP A 127 10.71 17.02 10.81
N GLN A 128 10.34 17.31 9.56
CA GLN A 128 10.97 18.37 8.77
C GLN A 128 10.73 19.76 9.37
N LYS A 129 9.51 20.04 9.85
CA LYS A 129 9.16 21.34 10.44
C LYS A 129 9.97 21.63 11.71
N LEU A 130 10.17 20.62 12.56
CA LEU A 130 10.97 20.73 13.78
C LEU A 130 12.43 21.12 13.51
N ILE A 131 13.06 20.56 12.47
CA ILE A 131 14.44 20.94 12.10
C ILE A 131 14.47 22.39 11.62
N LYS A 132 13.55 22.75 10.72
CA LYS A 132 13.48 24.11 10.19
C LYS A 132 13.24 25.17 11.26
N SER A 133 12.52 24.84 12.34
CA SER A 133 12.35 25.77 13.47
C SER A 133 13.61 25.94 14.31
N VAL A 134 14.44 24.89 14.45
CA VAL A 134 15.70 24.96 15.20
C VAL A 134 16.75 25.75 14.42
N ASP A 135 16.84 25.56 13.11
CA ASP A 135 17.77 26.32 12.25
C ASP A 135 17.45 27.81 12.19
N ARG A 136 16.23 28.24 12.50
CA ARG A 136 15.85 29.66 12.56
C ARG A 136 16.31 30.38 13.84
N LEU A 137 16.69 29.62 14.87
CA LEU A 137 17.12 30.14 16.17
C LEU A 137 18.66 30.17 16.32
N ARG A 138 19.38 29.68 15.32
CA ARG A 138 20.84 29.77 15.19
C ARG A 138 21.21 30.82 14.17
#